data_AF-A0A8S4QBU3-F1
#
_entry.id   AF-A0A8S4QBU3-F1
#
_cell.length_a   1.000
_cell.length_b   1.000
_cell.length_c   1.000
_cell.angle_alpha   90.00
_cell.angle_beta   90.00
_cell.angle_gamma   90.00
#
_symmetry.space_group_name_H-M   'P 1'
#
loop_
_entity.id
_entity.type
_entity.pdbx_description
1 polymer ?
#
loop_
_entity_poly.entity_id
_entity_poly.type
_entity_poly.pdbx_seq_one_letter_code
_entity_poly.pdbx_strand_id
1 'polypeptide(L)'
;MANSKDDDGTPAPATNPPIKPQQQQNKGKKPFPRPNNKVDKSKLPNPLHLTKSETALTNDPLWKDSFILDGETGVMNEEAVEDFEPDAAGYVHLVDLEYKAIADVDKPYAKVISPSLHSYYHCILYWYKMALLAQRHGTASQDQERLVHFVRGYGGLKIAAGAAEYLEGLGDFTDATGIRHVLSSPEPNAQGHFGQATAATHANYEMLPAPAIFLARVLEDLQTTTQRSQRTQRSTHVTLNGLNARNGLNARNAQRT
;
A
#
# COMPACT_ATOMS: atom_id res chain seq x y z
N MET A 1 -40.27 -27.95 -44.06
CA MET A 1 -41.56 -27.43 -43.60
C MET A 1 -41.69 -27.70 -42.11
N ALA A 2 -41.52 -26.66 -41.29
CA ALA A 2 -42.17 -26.43 -39.98
C ALA A 2 -41.44 -25.26 -39.31
N ASN A 3 -42.19 -24.18 -39.12
CA ASN A 3 -41.80 -22.90 -38.52
C ASN A 3 -41.73 -22.97 -36.99
N SER A 4 -40.83 -22.17 -36.41
CA SER A 4 -40.95 -21.48 -35.11
C SER A 4 -39.74 -20.52 -35.09
N LYS A 5 -39.80 -19.18 -35.20
CA LYS A 5 -40.72 -18.15 -34.68
C LYS A 5 -41.03 -18.37 -33.21
N ASP A 6 -40.29 -17.68 -32.35
CA ASP A 6 -40.71 -16.84 -31.22
C ASP A 6 -39.44 -16.23 -30.58
N ASP A 7 -39.44 -15.13 -29.84
CA ASP A 7 -40.05 -13.80 -30.04
C ASP A 7 -39.18 -12.87 -29.20
N ASP A 8 -39.03 -11.64 -29.68
CA ASP A 8 -38.15 -10.60 -29.20
C ASP A 8 -38.73 -9.95 -27.94
N GLY A 9 -37.92 -9.70 -26.93
CA GLY A 9 -38.41 -9.28 -25.61
C GLY A 9 -37.35 -8.62 -24.75
N THR A 10 -36.63 -7.65 -25.30
CA THR A 10 -35.69 -6.81 -24.55
C THR A 10 -36.47 -5.72 -23.78
N PRO A 11 -36.50 -5.71 -22.43
CA PRO A 11 -37.11 -4.61 -21.70
C PRO A 11 -36.22 -3.37 -21.73
N ALA A 12 -36.80 -2.25 -22.15
CA ALA A 12 -36.16 -0.94 -22.15
C ALA A 12 -35.79 -0.51 -20.71
N PRO A 13 -34.58 0.04 -20.48
CA PRO A 13 -34.21 0.56 -19.17
C PRO A 13 -34.94 1.88 -18.88
N ALA A 14 -35.56 1.93 -17.70
CA ALA A 14 -36.28 3.09 -17.18
C ALA A 14 -35.36 4.31 -17.04
N THR A 15 -35.80 5.44 -17.60
CA THR A 15 -35.15 6.74 -17.52
C THR A 15 -35.40 7.33 -16.12
N ASN A 16 -34.38 7.32 -15.26
CA ASN A 16 -34.45 8.00 -13.97
C ASN A 16 -34.49 9.53 -14.15
N PRO A 17 -35.32 10.26 -13.40
CA PRO A 17 -35.39 11.71 -13.50
C PRO A 17 -34.11 12.39 -12.97
N PRO A 18 -33.78 13.59 -13.49
CA PRO A 18 -32.57 14.31 -13.12
C PRO A 18 -32.57 14.72 -11.65
N ILE A 19 -31.56 14.24 -10.91
CA ILE A 19 -31.27 14.64 -9.54
C ILE A 19 -30.78 16.10 -9.57
N LYS A 20 -31.60 17.00 -9.02
CA LYS A 20 -31.19 18.39 -8.80
C LYS A 20 -30.06 18.42 -7.75
N PRO A 21 -28.95 19.15 -7.99
CA PRO A 21 -27.89 19.28 -7.01
C PRO A 21 -28.40 20.03 -5.77
N GLN A 22 -28.51 19.32 -4.65
CA GLN A 22 -28.68 19.95 -3.34
C GLN A 22 -27.37 20.65 -2.98
N GLN A 23 -27.38 21.97 -3.06
CA GLN A 23 -26.35 22.82 -2.48
C GLN A 23 -26.30 22.59 -0.97
N GLN A 24 -25.28 21.84 -0.52
CA GLN A 24 -24.96 21.72 0.89
C GLN A 24 -24.47 23.09 1.38
N GLN A 25 -25.34 23.78 2.12
CA GLN A 25 -24.98 24.97 2.85
C GLN A 25 -23.94 24.58 3.92
N ASN A 26 -22.69 24.97 3.68
CA ASN A 26 -21.59 24.92 4.64
C ASN A 26 -21.94 25.79 5.86
N LYS A 27 -22.55 25.17 6.88
CA LYS A 27 -22.67 25.77 8.21
C LYS A 27 -21.28 25.78 8.83
N GLY A 28 -20.74 26.99 9.01
CA GLY A 28 -19.39 27.26 9.51
C GLY A 28 -19.04 26.46 10.76
N LYS A 29 -18.14 25.49 10.60
CA LYS A 29 -17.44 24.88 11.73
C LYS A 29 -16.48 25.93 12.30
N LYS A 30 -16.69 26.30 13.57
CA LYS A 30 -15.76 27.16 14.30
C LYS A 30 -14.38 26.50 14.31
N PRO A 31 -13.29 27.25 14.06
CA PRO A 31 -11.93 26.70 14.11
C PRO A 31 -11.65 26.14 15.51
N PHE A 32 -11.04 24.96 15.57
CA PHE A 32 -10.60 24.34 16.81
C PHE A 32 -9.66 25.30 17.57
N PRO A 33 -9.85 25.50 18.89
CA PRO A 33 -8.95 26.31 19.70
C PRO A 33 -7.57 25.65 19.73
N ARG A 34 -6.59 26.27 19.06
CA ARG A 34 -5.19 25.85 19.16
C ARG A 34 -4.69 26.12 20.60
N PRO A 35 -4.03 25.14 21.24
CA PRO A 35 -3.40 25.37 22.54
C PRO A 35 -2.34 26.47 22.38
N ASN A 36 -2.51 27.53 23.17
CA ASN A 36 -1.66 28.70 23.13
C ASN A 36 -0.36 28.36 23.86
N ASN A 37 0.59 27.76 23.14
CA ASN A 37 1.89 27.39 23.68
C ASN A 37 2.72 28.66 23.89
N LYS A 38 2.49 29.31 25.04
CA LYS A 38 3.33 30.41 25.52
C LYS A 38 4.65 29.82 25.96
N VAL A 39 5.57 29.67 25.01
CA VAL A 39 6.97 29.36 25.31
C VAL A 39 7.50 30.51 26.15
N ASP A 40 7.89 30.20 27.39
CA ASP A 40 8.39 31.15 28.35
C ASP A 40 9.79 31.61 27.88
N LYS A 41 9.80 32.75 27.17
CA LYS A 41 11.02 33.34 26.57
C LYS A 41 12.10 33.66 27.60
N SER A 42 11.76 33.65 28.90
CA SER A 42 12.69 33.86 30.01
C SER A 42 13.71 32.72 30.20
N LYS A 43 13.48 31.54 29.61
CA LYS A 43 14.37 30.37 29.74
C LYS A 43 15.30 30.14 28.54
N LEU A 44 15.16 30.92 27.47
CA LEU A 44 16.09 30.83 26.36
C LEU A 44 17.39 31.55 26.74
N PRO A 45 18.56 30.88 26.71
CA PRO A 45 19.83 31.53 27.01
C PRO A 45 20.07 32.62 25.97
N ASN A 46 20.08 33.88 26.41
CA ASN A 46 20.48 34.98 25.56
C ASN A 46 21.95 34.77 25.18
N PRO A 47 22.31 34.82 23.88
CA PRO A 47 23.70 34.74 23.47
C PRO A 47 24.47 35.89 24.14
N LEU A 48 25.39 35.53 25.05
CA LEU A 48 26.15 36.50 25.86
C LEU A 48 27.04 37.42 24.99
N HIS A 49 27.33 37.00 23.76
CA HIS A 49 28.16 37.73 22.81
C HIS A 49 27.45 37.78 21.46
N LEU A 50 26.64 38.82 21.24
CA LEU A 50 26.38 39.31 19.89
C LEU A 50 27.70 39.90 19.39
N THR A 51 28.48 39.10 18.67
CA THR A 51 29.70 39.56 17.99
C THR A 51 29.30 40.69 17.03
N LYS A 52 29.55 41.92 17.45
CA LYS A 52 29.47 43.13 16.59
C LYS A 52 30.64 43.21 15.60
N SER A 53 31.59 42.28 15.66
CA SER A 53 32.63 42.18 14.64
C SER A 53 32.03 41.55 13.40
N GLU A 54 31.74 42.38 12.40
CA GLU A 54 31.51 41.92 11.04
C GLU A 54 32.67 41.00 10.66
N THR A 55 32.37 39.71 10.46
CA THR A 55 33.34 38.78 9.90
C THR A 55 33.68 39.24 8.48
N ALA A 56 34.94 39.08 8.05
CA ALA A 56 35.41 39.52 6.74
C ALA A 56 34.55 39.00 5.56
N LEU A 57 33.81 37.92 5.76
CA LEU A 57 32.87 37.34 4.80
C LEU A 57 31.62 38.21 4.57
N THR A 58 31.19 39.01 5.55
CA THR A 58 29.97 39.84 5.48
C THR A 58 30.17 41.15 4.72
N ASN A 59 31.42 41.54 4.48
CA ASN A 59 31.81 42.73 3.73
C ASN A 59 32.39 42.41 2.34
N ASP A 60 32.31 41.16 1.90
CA ASP A 60 32.69 40.80 0.54
C ASP A 60 31.71 41.46 -0.45
N PRO A 61 32.17 42.37 -1.33
CA PRO A 61 31.31 43.01 -2.33
C PRO A 61 30.67 41.98 -3.28
N LEU A 62 31.35 40.87 -3.58
CA LEU A 62 30.82 39.80 -4.43
C LEU A 62 29.66 39.06 -3.76
N TRP A 63 29.63 39.04 -2.43
CA TRP A 63 28.51 38.49 -1.65
C TRP A 63 27.29 39.41 -1.69
N LYS A 64 27.49 40.73 -1.76
CA LYS A 64 26.37 41.69 -1.87
C LYS A 64 25.80 41.75 -3.28
N ASP A 65 26.65 41.61 -4.30
CA ASP A 65 26.24 41.65 -5.70
C ASP A 65 25.53 40.35 -6.15
N SER A 66 25.75 39.22 -5.47
CA SER A 66 25.08 37.95 -5.79
C SER A 66 23.61 37.87 -5.34
N PHE A 67 23.15 38.77 -4.46
CA PHE A 67 21.73 38.88 -4.08
C PHE A 67 20.97 39.98 -4.83
N ILE A 68 21.64 40.73 -5.71
CA ILE A 68 21.07 41.84 -6.48
C ILE A 68 21.21 41.49 -7.97
N LEU A 69 20.57 40.40 -8.39
CA LEU A 69 20.27 40.19 -9.81
C LEU A 69 19.05 41.06 -10.17
N ASP A 70 19.31 42.17 -10.85
CA ASP A 70 18.38 42.92 -11.71
C ASP A 70 17.03 43.38 -11.12
N GLY A 71 17.06 44.12 -10.01
CA GLY A 71 16.03 45.13 -9.72
C GLY A 71 14.63 44.63 -9.29
N GLU A 72 14.38 43.32 -9.25
CA GLU A 72 13.23 42.75 -8.58
C GLU A 72 13.63 42.23 -7.20
N THR A 73 13.44 43.07 -6.17
CA THR A 73 13.37 42.62 -4.77
C THR A 73 12.03 41.90 -4.53
N GLY A 74 11.69 40.96 -5.40
CA GLY A 74 10.65 40.01 -5.15
C GLY A 74 11.25 38.93 -4.26
N VAL A 75 10.88 38.92 -2.98
CA VAL A 75 10.97 37.68 -2.21
C VAL A 75 10.03 36.72 -2.94
N MET A 76 10.56 35.97 -3.90
CA MET A 76 9.85 34.83 -4.44
C MET A 76 9.71 33.91 -3.24
N ASN A 77 8.51 33.88 -2.66
CA ASN A 77 8.03 32.77 -1.86
C ASN A 77 8.00 31.58 -2.80
N GLU A 78 9.17 31.01 -3.08
CA GLU A 78 9.26 29.66 -3.55
C GLU A 78 8.73 28.82 -2.38
N GLU A 79 7.51 28.32 -2.51
CA GLU A 79 6.99 27.36 -1.56
C GLU A 79 7.99 26.20 -1.55
N ALA A 80 8.78 26.09 -0.48
CA ALA A 80 9.68 24.97 -0.29
C ALA A 80 8.81 23.71 -0.22
N VAL A 81 8.66 23.04 -1.36
CA VAL A 81 8.07 21.73 -1.48
C VAL A 81 9.23 20.76 -1.51
N GLU A 82 9.32 19.95 -0.46
CA GLU A 82 10.33 18.91 -0.38
C GLU A 82 9.67 17.58 -0.77
N ASP A 83 10.14 17.00 -1.87
CA ASP A 83 9.75 15.66 -2.28
C ASP A 83 10.52 14.66 -1.43
N PHE A 84 9.81 13.67 -0.89
CA PHE A 84 10.45 12.57 -0.18
C PHE A 84 9.97 11.22 -0.70
N GLU A 85 10.89 10.26 -0.74
CA GLU A 85 10.61 8.89 -1.17
C GLU A 85 10.08 8.06 0.01
N PRO A 86 9.04 7.25 -0.21
CA PRO A 86 8.55 6.34 0.82
C PRO A 86 9.53 5.20 1.10
N ASP A 87 9.66 4.85 2.38
CA ASP A 87 10.23 3.58 2.83
C ASP A 87 9.12 2.66 3.37
N ALA A 88 8.94 1.51 2.73
CA ALA A 88 7.95 0.52 3.08
C ALA A 88 8.48 -0.58 4.02
N ALA A 89 9.77 -0.57 4.39
CA ALA A 89 10.35 -1.61 5.24
C ALA A 89 9.58 -1.75 6.57
N GLY A 90 9.22 -0.61 7.18
CA GLY A 90 8.39 -0.57 8.39
C GLY A 90 6.99 -1.16 8.17
N TYR A 91 6.37 -0.91 7.02
CA TYR A 91 5.05 -1.44 6.68
C TYR A 91 5.08 -2.96 6.47
N VAL A 92 6.07 -3.48 5.74
CA VAL A 92 6.21 -4.92 5.50
C VAL A 92 6.42 -5.66 6.82
N HIS A 93 7.25 -5.12 7.71
CA HIS A 93 7.45 -5.70 9.04
C HIS A 93 6.17 -5.71 9.88
N LEU A 94 5.41 -4.61 9.84
CA LEU A 94 4.13 -4.50 10.54
C LEU A 94 3.13 -5.56 10.08
N VAL A 95 3.00 -5.76 8.76
CA VAL A 95 2.12 -6.78 8.17
C VAL A 95 2.49 -8.19 8.64
N ASP A 96 3.79 -8.51 8.73
CA ASP A 96 4.24 -9.82 9.21
C ASP A 96 3.91 -10.04 10.69
N LEU A 97 4.03 -8.99 11.53
CA LEU A 97 3.62 -9.04 12.94
C LEU A 97 2.10 -9.18 13.08
N GLU A 98 1.35 -8.46 12.26
CA GLU A 98 -0.11 -8.47 12.28
C GLU A 98 -0.67 -9.82 11.84
N TYR A 99 -0.10 -10.44 10.80
CA TYR A 99 -0.45 -11.81 10.42
C TYR A 99 -0.22 -12.79 11.56
N LYS A 100 0.93 -12.72 12.25
CA LYS A 100 1.23 -13.59 13.40
C LYS A 100 0.22 -13.40 14.52
N ALA A 101 -0.11 -12.15 14.87
CA ALA A 101 -1.10 -11.85 15.88
C ALA A 101 -2.49 -12.41 15.52
N ILE A 102 -2.94 -12.24 14.27
CA ILE A 102 -4.21 -12.80 13.79
C ILE A 102 -4.15 -14.33 13.82
N ALA A 103 -3.08 -14.94 13.33
CA ALA A 103 -2.92 -16.39 13.29
C ALA A 103 -2.83 -17.04 14.69
N ASP A 104 -2.37 -16.28 15.69
CA ASP A 104 -2.32 -16.74 17.08
C ASP A 104 -3.72 -16.83 17.70
N VAL A 105 -4.61 -15.90 17.37
CA VAL A 105 -5.98 -15.83 17.89
C VAL A 105 -6.99 -16.61 17.03
N ASP A 106 -6.91 -16.49 15.71
CA ASP A 106 -7.83 -17.08 14.73
C ASP A 106 -7.14 -18.20 13.93
N LYS A 107 -7.20 -19.42 14.47
CA LYS A 107 -6.64 -20.62 13.81
C LYS A 107 -7.33 -20.95 12.47
N PRO A 108 -8.66 -20.82 12.32
CA PRO A 108 -9.31 -20.91 11.01
C PRO A 108 -8.69 -19.98 9.96
N TYR A 109 -8.41 -18.72 10.31
CA TYR A 109 -7.76 -17.77 9.40
C TYR A 109 -6.42 -18.30 8.88
N ALA A 110 -5.52 -18.69 9.78
CA ALA A 110 -4.19 -19.23 9.42
C ALA A 110 -4.24 -20.54 8.62
N LYS A 111 -5.36 -21.26 8.69
CA LYS A 111 -5.59 -22.48 7.90
C LYS A 111 -6.02 -22.17 6.46
N VAL A 112 -6.72 -21.05 6.25
CA VAL A 112 -7.29 -20.66 4.96
C VAL A 112 -6.39 -19.70 4.20
N ILE A 113 -5.77 -18.75 4.90
CA ILE A 113 -4.95 -17.70 4.32
C ILE A 113 -3.49 -17.98 4.69
N SER A 114 -2.63 -18.16 3.69
CA SER A 114 -1.19 -18.31 3.91
C SER A 114 -0.54 -16.96 4.25
N PRO A 115 0.63 -16.95 4.91
CA PRO A 115 1.39 -15.73 5.15
C PRO A 115 1.69 -14.99 3.84
N SER A 116 2.13 -15.70 2.81
CA SER A 116 2.43 -15.10 1.49
C SER A 116 1.22 -14.42 0.86
N LEU A 117 0.03 -15.01 0.96
CA LEU A 117 -1.20 -14.44 0.41
C LEU A 117 -1.62 -13.18 1.17
N HIS A 118 -1.48 -13.19 2.50
CA HIS A 118 -1.72 -12.02 3.32
C HIS A 118 -0.75 -10.88 2.99
N SER A 119 0.56 -11.17 2.93
CA SER A 119 1.55 -10.16 2.61
C SER A 119 1.40 -9.62 1.18
N TYR A 120 1.00 -10.46 0.21
CA TYR A 120 0.66 -10.02 -1.15
C TYR A 120 -0.54 -9.07 -1.17
N TYR A 121 -1.62 -9.41 -0.45
CA TYR A 121 -2.78 -8.54 -0.31
C TYR A 121 -2.39 -7.15 0.24
N HIS A 122 -1.57 -7.10 1.29
CA HIS A 122 -1.09 -5.85 1.87
C HIS A 122 -0.13 -5.07 0.95
N CYS A 123 0.66 -5.76 0.13
CA CYS A 123 1.47 -5.15 -0.92
C CYS A 123 0.58 -4.42 -1.95
N ILE A 124 -0.53 -5.03 -2.37
CA ILE A 124 -1.49 -4.38 -3.28
C ILE A 124 -2.15 -3.16 -2.61
N LEU A 125 -2.50 -3.25 -1.33
CA LEU A 125 -3.07 -2.11 -0.58
C LEU A 125 -2.10 -0.95 -0.46
N TYR A 126 -0.81 -1.22 -0.27
CA TYR A 126 0.24 -0.21 -0.25
C TYR A 126 0.29 0.55 -1.58
N TRP A 127 0.40 -0.17 -2.70
CA TRP A 127 0.40 0.45 -4.03
C TRP A 127 -0.91 1.17 -4.38
N TYR A 128 -2.04 0.65 -3.91
CA TYR A 128 -3.32 1.33 -4.04
C TYR A 128 -3.31 2.69 -3.32
N LYS A 129 -2.75 2.77 -2.12
CA LYS A 129 -2.58 4.04 -1.39
C LYS A 129 -1.67 5.01 -2.15
N MET A 130 -0.57 4.53 -2.71
CA MET A 130 0.33 5.34 -3.54
C MET A 130 -0.38 5.89 -4.79
N ALA A 131 -1.16 5.06 -5.47
CA ALA A 131 -1.96 5.47 -6.62
C ALA A 131 -3.03 6.53 -6.25
N LEU A 132 -3.65 6.44 -5.07
CA LEU A 132 -4.58 7.46 -4.59
C LEU A 132 -3.89 8.81 -4.33
N LEU A 133 -2.66 8.79 -3.81
CA LEU A 133 -1.87 10.01 -3.57
C LEU A 133 -1.48 10.66 -4.90
N ALA A 134 -0.96 9.87 -5.84
CA ALA A 134 -0.65 10.36 -7.19
C ALA A 134 -1.89 10.92 -7.92
N GLN A 135 -3.06 10.27 -7.76
CA GLN A 135 -4.32 10.77 -8.32
C GLN A 135 -4.70 12.13 -7.70
N ARG A 136 -4.48 12.31 -6.39
CA ARG A 136 -4.72 13.58 -5.69
C ARG A 136 -3.77 14.69 -6.17
N HIS A 137 -2.53 14.34 -6.52
CA HIS A 137 -1.53 15.27 -7.04
C HIS A 137 -1.70 15.58 -8.53
N GLY A 138 -2.51 14.80 -9.25
CA GLY A 138 -2.66 14.92 -10.71
C GLY A 138 -1.47 14.32 -11.48
N THR A 139 -0.70 13.43 -10.85
CA THR A 139 0.50 12.78 -11.40
C THR A 139 0.32 11.29 -11.64
N ALA A 140 -0.90 10.76 -11.47
CA ALA A 140 -1.16 9.34 -11.64
C ALA A 140 -0.98 8.88 -13.09
N SER A 141 -0.33 7.72 -13.29
CA SER A 141 -0.36 7.06 -14.61
C SER A 141 -1.66 6.31 -14.86
N GLN A 142 -1.80 5.87 -16.11
CA GLN A 142 -2.86 4.97 -16.54
C GLN A 142 -2.92 3.66 -15.71
N ASP A 143 -1.79 3.09 -15.31
CA ASP A 143 -1.79 1.83 -14.56
C ASP A 143 -2.18 2.03 -13.10
N GLN A 144 -1.79 3.15 -12.49
CA GLN A 144 -2.29 3.56 -11.18
C GLN A 144 -3.80 3.81 -11.21
N GLU A 145 -4.32 4.49 -12.23
CA GLU A 145 -5.76 4.67 -12.41
C GLU A 145 -6.51 3.35 -12.56
N ARG A 146 -5.96 2.41 -13.34
CA ARG A 146 -6.50 1.04 -13.48
C ARG A 146 -6.52 0.32 -12.14
N LEU A 147 -5.45 0.41 -11.35
CA LEU A 147 -5.38 -0.18 -10.01
C LEU A 147 -6.47 0.41 -9.11
N VAL A 148 -6.62 1.74 -9.10
CA VAL A 148 -7.65 2.41 -8.30
C VAL A 148 -9.06 1.94 -8.70
N HIS A 149 -9.33 1.85 -10.00
CA HIS A 149 -10.63 1.37 -10.49
C HIS A 149 -10.87 -0.10 -10.14
N PHE A 150 -9.86 -0.95 -10.30
CA PHE A 150 -9.91 -2.36 -9.96
C PHE A 150 -10.25 -2.56 -8.47
N VAL A 151 -9.54 -1.89 -7.57
CA VAL A 151 -9.74 -2.01 -6.12
C VAL A 151 -11.11 -1.48 -5.68
N ARG A 152 -11.58 -0.36 -6.25
CA ARG A 152 -12.91 0.19 -5.96
C ARG A 152 -14.06 -0.76 -6.32
N GLY A 153 -13.87 -1.66 -7.29
CA GLY A 153 -14.87 -2.64 -7.71
C GLY A 153 -15.25 -3.67 -6.63
N TYR A 154 -14.43 -3.85 -5.59
CA TYR A 154 -14.64 -4.88 -4.57
C TYR A 154 -15.64 -4.51 -3.46
N GLY A 155 -16.24 -3.30 -3.50
CA GLY A 155 -17.35 -2.92 -2.60
C GLY A 155 -17.00 -2.68 -1.14
N GLY A 156 -15.78 -3.00 -0.70
CA GLY A 156 -15.25 -2.68 0.62
C GLY A 156 -13.99 -3.49 0.94
N LEU A 157 -12.87 -2.79 1.13
CA LEU A 157 -11.62 -3.42 1.59
C LEU A 157 -11.66 -3.54 3.11
N LYS A 158 -11.32 -4.73 3.63
CA LYS A 158 -11.06 -4.93 5.05
C LYS A 158 -9.55 -4.95 5.24
N ILE A 159 -9.06 -4.00 6.03
CA ILE A 159 -7.63 -3.87 6.35
C ILE A 159 -7.51 -4.09 7.85
N ALA A 160 -6.51 -4.85 8.24
CA ALA A 160 -6.20 -5.05 9.65
C ALA A 160 -5.74 -3.73 10.28
N ALA A 161 -6.05 -3.52 11.57
CA ALA A 161 -6.03 -2.19 12.17
C ALA A 161 -4.65 -1.51 12.11
N GLY A 162 -3.58 -2.26 12.35
CA GLY A 162 -2.22 -1.71 12.33
C GLY A 162 -1.82 -1.24 10.94
N ALA A 163 -1.99 -2.11 9.93
CA ALA A 163 -1.75 -1.73 8.54
C ALA A 163 -2.65 -0.57 8.07
N ALA A 164 -3.90 -0.51 8.54
CA ALA A 164 -4.82 0.58 8.20
C ALA A 164 -4.33 1.92 8.74
N GLU A 165 -3.94 1.98 10.02
CA GLU A 165 -3.38 3.19 10.66
C GLU A 165 -2.10 3.65 9.94
N TYR A 166 -1.21 2.72 9.58
CA TYR A 166 0.00 3.05 8.82
C TYR A 166 -0.36 3.67 7.45
N LEU A 167 -1.24 3.03 6.68
CA LEU A 167 -1.65 3.54 5.36
C LEU A 167 -2.45 4.84 5.44
N GLU A 168 -3.17 5.09 6.53
CA GLU A 168 -3.86 6.36 6.77
C GLU A 168 -2.85 7.48 7.02
N GLY A 169 -1.81 7.22 7.83
CA GLY A 169 -0.72 8.15 8.11
C GLY A 169 0.24 8.39 6.94
N LEU A 170 0.26 7.50 5.94
CA LEU A 170 1.08 7.66 4.74
C LEU A 170 0.53 8.76 3.83
N GLY A 171 1.32 9.80 3.55
CA GLY A 171 0.99 10.86 2.59
C GLY A 171 1.68 12.17 2.89
N ASP A 172 1.23 13.23 2.19
CA ASP A 172 1.73 14.59 2.37
C ASP A 172 1.56 15.06 3.83
N PHE A 173 2.55 15.79 4.33
CA PHE A 173 2.46 16.46 5.62
C PHE A 173 3.06 17.87 5.55
N THR A 174 2.73 18.69 6.54
CA THR A 174 3.33 20.02 6.72
C THR A 174 4.04 19.99 8.06
N ASP A 175 5.33 20.34 8.05
CA ASP A 175 6.12 20.33 9.27
C ASP A 175 5.85 21.56 10.16
N ALA A 176 6.54 21.65 11.31
CA ALA A 176 6.38 22.76 12.24
C ALA A 176 6.85 24.12 11.67
N THR A 177 7.64 24.11 10.61
CA THR A 177 8.15 25.32 9.93
C THR A 177 7.18 25.83 8.86
N GLY A 178 6.19 25.03 8.48
CA GLY A 178 5.21 25.35 7.44
C GLY A 178 5.59 24.84 6.05
N ILE A 179 6.72 24.12 5.92
CA ILE A 179 7.16 23.49 4.68
C ILE A 179 6.26 22.29 4.40
N ARG A 180 5.79 22.19 3.15
CA ARG A 180 4.95 21.08 2.70
C ARG A 180 5.84 19.99 2.12
N HIS A 181 5.77 18.82 2.73
CA HIS A 181 6.44 17.61 2.27
C HIS A 181 5.45 16.81 1.43
N VAL A 182 5.78 16.58 0.17
CA VAL A 182 4.93 15.83 -0.77
C VAL A 182 5.51 14.45 -0.94
N LEU A 183 4.68 13.43 -0.67
CA LEU A 183 5.10 12.06 -0.88
C LEU A 183 5.16 11.81 -2.39
N SER A 184 6.35 11.62 -2.92
CA SER A 184 6.56 11.24 -4.31
C SER A 184 7.03 9.80 -4.35
N SER A 185 6.41 8.98 -5.20
CA SER A 185 6.89 7.64 -5.44
C SER A 185 7.07 7.43 -6.93
N PRO A 186 8.28 7.08 -7.36
CA PRO A 186 8.46 6.64 -8.72
C PRO A 186 7.60 5.41 -8.92
N GLU A 187 6.84 5.41 -10.01
CA GLU A 187 6.12 4.22 -10.38
C GLU A 187 7.12 3.06 -10.55
N PRO A 188 6.69 1.81 -10.29
CA PRO A 188 7.36 0.68 -10.87
C PRO A 188 7.28 0.86 -12.39
N ASN A 189 8.35 1.42 -12.95
CA ASN A 189 8.57 1.98 -14.29
C ASN A 189 7.83 1.35 -15.50
N ALA A 190 7.89 2.05 -16.65
CA ALA A 190 7.32 1.63 -17.94
C ALA A 190 7.81 0.25 -18.46
N GLN A 191 8.93 -0.26 -17.94
CA GLN A 191 9.42 -1.62 -18.19
C GLN A 191 8.76 -2.69 -17.31
N GLY A 192 7.81 -2.30 -16.45
CA GLY A 192 7.08 -3.21 -15.59
C GLY A 192 7.99 -3.94 -14.61
N HIS A 193 8.58 -3.22 -13.66
CA HIS A 193 9.26 -3.85 -12.50
C HIS A 193 8.30 -4.59 -11.53
N PHE A 194 7.15 -5.00 -12.04
CA PHE A 194 6.38 -6.17 -11.65
C PHE A 194 7.00 -7.51 -12.11
N GLY A 195 8.26 -7.55 -12.55
CA GLY A 195 8.83 -8.75 -13.18
C GLY A 195 9.94 -9.43 -12.40
N GLN A 196 11.11 -8.78 -12.33
CA GLN A 196 12.33 -9.40 -11.82
C GLN A 196 13.28 -8.40 -11.17
N ALA A 197 13.81 -8.77 -10.02
CA ALA A 197 14.96 -8.12 -9.42
C ALA A 197 16.21 -8.47 -10.23
N THR A 198 16.83 -7.47 -10.84
CA THR A 198 18.15 -7.60 -11.48
C THR A 198 19.20 -6.91 -10.61
N ALA A 199 20.48 -7.16 -10.83
CA ALA A 199 21.55 -6.47 -10.11
C ALA A 199 21.43 -4.94 -10.22
N ALA A 200 20.99 -4.42 -11.37
CA ALA A 200 20.80 -2.97 -11.60
C ALA A 200 19.55 -2.40 -10.93
N THR A 201 18.55 -3.23 -10.65
CA THR A 201 17.22 -2.80 -10.17
C THR A 201 16.95 -3.21 -8.73
N HIS A 202 17.85 -4.00 -8.10
CA HIS A 202 17.68 -4.52 -6.74
C HIS A 202 17.47 -3.43 -5.70
N ALA A 203 18.21 -2.33 -5.79
CA ALA A 203 18.13 -1.20 -4.84
C ALA A 203 16.72 -0.61 -4.78
N ASN A 204 16.00 -0.59 -5.91
CA ASN A 204 14.62 -0.09 -5.96
C ASN A 204 13.63 -0.98 -5.19
N TYR A 205 14.02 -2.24 -4.92
CA TYR A 205 13.22 -3.19 -4.16
C TYR A 205 13.64 -3.28 -2.67
N GLU A 206 14.66 -2.53 -2.26
CA GLU A 206 15.03 -2.46 -0.84
C GLU A 206 14.05 -1.58 -0.06
N MET A 207 13.55 -0.51 -0.69
CA MET A 207 12.66 0.46 -0.05
C MET A 207 11.18 0.21 -0.33
N LEU A 208 10.82 -0.38 -1.48
CA LEU A 208 9.42 -0.55 -1.89
C LEU A 208 9.05 -2.02 -2.12
N PRO A 209 7.83 -2.44 -1.73
CA PRO A 209 7.44 -3.84 -1.81
C PRO A 209 7.13 -4.19 -3.28
N ALA A 210 7.82 -5.19 -3.82
CA ALA A 210 7.69 -5.60 -5.22
C ALA A 210 6.53 -6.59 -5.43
N PRO A 211 5.39 -6.22 -6.05
CA PRO A 211 4.23 -7.12 -6.12
C PRO A 211 4.54 -8.46 -6.82
N ALA A 212 5.49 -8.45 -7.77
CA ALA A 212 6.02 -9.63 -8.44
C ALA A 212 6.60 -10.67 -7.49
N ILE A 213 7.43 -10.20 -6.54
CA ILE A 213 8.15 -11.05 -5.59
C ILE A 213 7.13 -11.67 -4.62
N PHE A 214 6.17 -10.87 -4.16
CA PHE A 214 5.09 -11.36 -3.31
C PHE A 214 4.21 -12.37 -4.06
N LEU A 215 3.87 -12.11 -5.32
CA LEU A 215 3.11 -13.06 -6.15
C LEU A 215 3.87 -14.38 -6.37
N ALA A 216 5.18 -14.32 -6.64
CA ALA A 216 6.01 -15.51 -6.81
C ALA A 216 5.98 -16.39 -5.54
N ARG A 217 6.05 -15.78 -4.36
CA ARG A 217 5.91 -16.49 -3.07
C ARG A 217 4.52 -17.13 -2.91
N VAL A 218 3.45 -16.44 -3.31
CA VAL A 218 2.09 -17.01 -3.30
C VAL A 218 2.00 -18.23 -4.20
N LEU A 219 2.56 -18.17 -5.41
CA LEU A 219 2.55 -19.28 -6.36
C LEU A 219 3.35 -20.48 -5.82
N GLU A 220 4.48 -20.24 -5.17
CA GLU A 220 5.28 -21.28 -4.51
C GLU A 220 4.50 -21.96 -3.35
N ASP A 221 3.85 -21.17 -2.50
CA ASP A 221 3.02 -21.67 -1.39
C ASP A 221 1.82 -22.49 -1.91
N LEU A 222 1.20 -22.08 -3.01
CA LEU A 222 0.13 -22.84 -3.66
C LEU A 222 0.64 -24.16 -4.23
N GLN A 223 1.82 -24.15 -4.86
CA GLN A 223 2.44 -25.33 -5.42
C GLN A 223 2.79 -26.35 -4.32
N THR A 224 3.38 -25.90 -3.22
CA THR A 224 3.73 -26.77 -2.07
C THR A 224 2.47 -27.35 -1.41
N THR A 225 1.41 -26.55 -1.24
CA THR A 225 0.12 -26.99 -0.70
C THR A 225 -0.53 -28.06 -1.58
N THR A 226 -0.46 -27.88 -2.90
CA THR A 226 -0.99 -28.84 -3.88
C THR A 226 -0.22 -30.17 -3.81
N GLN A 227 1.11 -30.12 -3.79
CA GLN A 227 1.95 -31.31 -3.70
C GLN A 227 1.73 -32.08 -2.39
N ARG A 228 1.58 -31.38 -1.26
CA ARG A 228 1.29 -31.99 0.04
C ARG A 228 -0.04 -32.74 0.02
N SER A 229 -1.08 -32.11 -0.53
CA SER A 229 -2.41 -32.72 -0.66
C SER A 229 -2.38 -33.99 -1.50
N GLN A 230 -1.65 -33.99 -2.62
CA GLN A 230 -1.46 -35.18 -3.47
C GLN A 230 -0.71 -36.30 -2.74
N ARG A 231 0.32 -35.98 -1.94
CA ARG A 231 1.05 -36.97 -1.13
C ARG A 231 0.15 -37.62 -0.08
N THR A 232 -0.69 -36.85 0.61
CA THR A 232 -1.64 -37.38 1.60
C THR A 232 -2.68 -38.29 0.95
N GLN A 233 -3.20 -37.94 -0.22
CA GLN A 233 -4.12 -38.80 -0.98
C GLN A 233 -3.45 -40.11 -1.43
N ARG A 234 -2.20 -40.07 -1.89
CA ARG A 234 -1.46 -41.29 -2.25
C ARG A 234 -1.19 -42.18 -1.04
N SER A 235 -0.81 -41.60 0.10
CA SER A 235 -0.55 -42.35 1.33
C SER A 235 -1.80 -43.08 1.84
N THR A 236 -2.95 -42.40 1.87
CA THR A 236 -4.23 -43.00 2.29
C THR A 236 -4.66 -44.15 1.37
N HIS A 237 -4.45 -44.02 0.05
CA HIS A 237 -4.74 -45.08 -0.90
C HIS A 237 -3.84 -46.32 -0.72
N VAL A 238 -2.54 -46.12 -0.43
CA VAL A 238 -1.62 -47.24 -0.14
C VAL A 238 -2.01 -47.96 1.16
N THR A 239 -2.36 -47.22 2.22
CA THR A 239 -2.78 -47.80 3.49
C THR A 239 -4.07 -48.62 3.36
N LEU A 240 -5.07 -48.12 2.62
CA LEU A 240 -6.32 -48.84 2.36
C LEU A 240 -6.08 -50.14 1.58
N ASN A 241 -5.25 -50.10 0.54
CA ASN A 241 -4.92 -51.30 -0.23
C ASN A 241 -4.11 -52.32 0.59
N GLY A 242 -3.20 -51.85 1.45
CA GLY A 242 -2.45 -52.71 2.37
C GLY A 242 -3.32 -53.38 3.43
N LEU A 243 -4.31 -52.67 3.98
CA LEU A 243 -5.30 -53.22 4.93
C LEU A 243 -6.20 -54.27 4.25
N ASN A 244 -6.69 -54.00 3.04
CA ASN A 244 -7.50 -54.96 2.28
C ASN A 244 -6.71 -56.24 1.92
N ALA A 245 -5.43 -56.10 1.55
CA ALA A 245 -4.57 -57.25 1.27
C ALA A 245 -4.32 -58.11 2.51
N ARG A 246 -4.08 -57.50 3.68
CA ARG A 246 -3.91 -58.23 4.95
C ARG A 246 -5.18 -58.96 5.39
N ASN A 247 -6.34 -58.31 5.26
CA ASN A 247 -7.62 -58.94 5.61
C ASN A 247 -7.94 -60.13 4.68
N GLY A 248 -7.63 -60.03 3.39
CA GLY A 248 -7.80 -61.14 2.44
C GLY A 248 -6.91 -62.35 2.72
N LEU A 249 -5.68 -62.14 3.17
CA LEU A 249 -4.75 -63.23 3.55
C LEU A 249 -5.22 -63.97 4.81
N ASN A 250 -5.70 -63.25 5.82
CA ASN A 250 -6.23 -63.86 7.05
C ASN A 250 -7.49 -64.68 6.78
N ALA A 251 -8.40 -64.21 5.90
CA ALA A 251 -9.61 -64.94 5.53
C ALA A 251 -9.33 -66.25 4.79
N ARG A 252 -8.32 -66.29 3.91
CA ARG A 252 -7.93 -67.53 3.19
C ARG A 252 -7.30 -68.58 4.10
N ASN A 253 -6.58 -68.17 5.13
CA ASN A 253 -5.98 -69.10 6.09
C ASN A 253 -7.02 -69.73 7.02
N ALA A 254 -8.09 -69.01 7.36
CA ALA A 254 -9.19 -69.54 8.18
C ALA A 254 -10.04 -70.62 7.49
N GLN A 255 -10.03 -70.70 6.15
CA GLN A 255 -10.75 -71.74 5.39
C GLN A 255 -9.95 -73.03 5.18
N ARG A 256 -8.67 -73.07 5.61
CA ARG A 256 -7.78 -74.24 5.45
C ARG A 256 -7.59 -75.07 6.72
N THR A 257 -8.22 -74.66 7.82
CA THR A 257 -8.31 -75.38 9.09
C THR A 257 -9.69 -75.99 9.23
#